data_AF-A0A6J4FEN7-F1
#
_entry.id   AF-A0A6J4FEN7-F1
#
_cell.length_a   1.000
_cell.length_b   1.000
_cell.length_c   1.000
_cell.angle_alpha   90.00
_cell.angle_beta   90.00
_cell.angle_gamma   90.00
#
_symmetry.space_group_name_H-M   'P 1'
#
loop_
_entity.id
_entity.type
_entity.pdbx_description
1 polymer ?
#
loop_
_entity_poly.entity_id
_entity_poly.type
_entity_poly.pdbx_seq_one_letter_code
_entity_poly.pdbx_strand_id
1 'polypeptide(L)' 'MHWVLDVIFKEDLSRLRRGHGAQNMALVRRLAFNIVRAGRGKRSIKTARKAAGWNPDFLAALILPPR' A
#
# COMPACT_ATOMS: atom_id res chain seq x y z
N MET A 1 8.09 -1.20 12.51
CA MET A 1 7.31 -1.34 11.26
C MET A 1 8.08 -0.82 10.04
N HIS A 2 9.41 -0.99 9.98
CA HIS A 2 10.26 -0.49 8.89
C HIS A 2 10.29 -1.50 7.72
N TRP A 3 10.66 -2.74 8.02
CA TRP A 3 10.88 -3.82 7.05
C TRP A 3 9.74 -4.10 6.06
N VAL A 4 8.48 -3.92 6.48
CA VAL A 4 7.33 -4.20 5.61
C VAL A 4 7.18 -3.15 4.51
N LEU A 5 7.48 -1.89 4.80
CA LEU A 5 7.48 -0.83 3.79
C LEU A 5 8.68 -0.97 2.86
N ASP A 6 9.85 -1.31 3.41
CA ASP A 6 11.08 -1.55 2.67
C ASP A 6 10.91 -2.69 1.65
N VAL A 7 10.35 -3.83 2.06
CA VAL A 7 10.27 -5.03 1.20
C VAL A 7 9.00 -5.08 0.33
N ILE A 8 7.82 -4.74 0.87
CA ILE A 8 6.56 -4.86 0.13
C ILE A 8 6.31 -3.66 -0.78
N PHE A 9 6.72 -2.46 -0.35
CA PHE A 9 6.57 -1.20 -1.07
C PHE A 9 7.86 -0.68 -1.70
N LYS A 10 8.98 -1.43 -1.58
CA LYS A 10 10.27 -1.13 -2.20
C LYS A 10 10.75 0.28 -1.86
N GLU A 11 10.59 0.68 -0.60
CA GLU A 11 10.94 2.02 -0.14
C GLU A 11 12.42 2.34 -0.35
N ASP A 12 13.34 1.42 -0.03
CA ASP A 12 14.78 1.57 -0.27
C ASP A 12 15.17 1.76 -1.74
N LEU A 13 14.36 1.21 -2.66
CA LEU A 13 14.59 1.31 -4.10
C LEU A 13 13.97 2.59 -4.71
N SER A 14 13.25 3.38 -3.92
CA SER A 14 12.60 4.62 -4.35
C SER A 14 13.64 5.70 -4.66
N ARG A 15 13.70 6.18 -5.90
CA ARG A 15 14.65 7.24 -6.32
C ARG A 15 14.18 8.66 -6.01
N LEU A 16 13.10 8.81 -5.24
CA LEU A 16 12.56 10.12 -4.83
C LEU A 16 13.49 10.78 -3.80
N ARG A 17 14.44 11.57 -4.28
CA ARG A 17 15.47 12.24 -3.45
C ARG A 17 15.39 13.77 -3.46
N ARG A 18 14.43 14.36 -4.19
CA ARG A 18 14.24 15.82 -4.26
C ARG A 18 13.03 16.29 -3.47
N GLY A 19 13.21 17.40 -2.74
CA GLY A 19 12.15 18.06 -1.98
C GLY A 19 11.47 17.13 -0.97
N HIS A 20 10.15 17.27 -0.83
CA HIS A 20 9.33 16.48 0.10
C HIS A 20 8.89 15.11 -0.45
N GLY A 21 9.43 14.66 -1.59
CA GLY A 21 8.97 13.45 -2.27
C GLY A 21 9.10 12.17 -1.44
N ALA A 22 10.19 12.02 -0.67
CA ALA A 22 10.39 10.88 0.21
C ALA A 22 9.36 10.85 1.34
N GLN A 23 9.14 11.99 2.00
CA GLN A 23 8.19 12.12 3.11
C GLN A 23 6.74 11.92 2.66
N ASN A 24 6.36 12.53 1.53
CA ASN A 24 5.02 12.36 0.95
C ASN A 24 4.76 10.90 0.58
N MET A 25 5.74 10.23 -0.02
CA MET A 25 5.58 8.81 -0.34
C MET A 25 5.57 7.89 0.88
N ALA A 26 6.30 8.21 1.94
CA ALA A 26 6.20 7.47 3.20
C ALA A 26 4.76 7.51 3.73
N LEU A 27 4.09 8.67 3.67
CA LEU A 27 2.70 8.83 4.05
C LEU A 27 1.75 8.02 3.14
N VAL A 28 1.93 8.10 1.82
CA VAL A 28 1.14 7.32 0.85
C VAL A 28 1.30 5.82 1.07
N ARG A 29 2.53 5.33 1.24
CA ARG A 29 2.80 3.90 1.49
C ARG A 29 2.15 3.45 2.79
N ARG A 30 2.23 4.26 3.85
CA ARG A 30 1.60 3.96 5.14
C ARG A 30 0.08 3.93 5.06
N LEU A 31 -0.53 4.86 4.32
CA LEU A 31 -1.96 4.85 4.03
C LEU A 31 -2.37 3.58 3.29
N ALA A 32 -1.72 3.28 2.16
CA ALA A 32 -2.00 2.11 1.35
C ALA A 32 -1.80 0.80 2.14
N PHE A 33 -0.76 0.73 2.97
CA PHE A 33 -0.51 -0.40 3.86
C PHE A 33 -1.66 -0.61 4.85
N ASN A 34 -2.14 0.45 5.50
CA ASN A 34 -3.22 0.36 6.47
C ASN A 34 -4.54 -0.09 5.82
N ILE A 35 -4.89 0.45 4.66
CA ILE A 35 -6.06 0.05 3.87
C ILE A 35 -6.01 -1.45 3.54
N VAL A 36 -4.89 -1.89 2.94
CA VAL A 36 -4.73 -3.29 2.56
C VAL A 36 -4.73 -4.20 3.80
N ARG A 37 -4.12 -3.77 4.91
CA ARG A 37 -4.10 -4.55 6.15
C ARG A 37 -5.50 -4.75 6.72
N ALA A 38 -6.38 -3.75 6.63
CA ALA A 38 -7.75 -3.84 7.11
C ALA A 38 -8.63 -4.77 6.25
N GLY A 39 -8.49 -4.72 4.92
CA GLY A 39 -9.39 -5.45 4.01
C GLY A 39 -8.81 -6.70 3.32
N ARG A 40 -7.58 -7.14 3.65
CA ARG A 40 -6.96 -8.32 3.01
C ARG A 40 -7.62 -9.67 3.30
N GLY A 41 -8.46 -9.75 4.34
CA GLY A 41 -8.98 -11.02 4.84
C GLY A 41 -7.86 -12.03 5.14
N LYS A 42 -7.97 -13.24 4.58
CA LYS A 42 -6.95 -14.32 4.74
C LYS A 42 -5.72 -14.14 3.84
N ARG A 43 -5.72 -13.19 2.90
CA ARG A 43 -4.61 -13.02 1.94
C ARG A 43 -3.40 -12.38 2.62
N SER A 44 -2.20 -12.70 2.13
CA SER A 44 -0.99 -11.96 2.51
C SER A 44 -1.09 -10.50 2.05
N ILE A 45 -0.38 -9.57 2.72
CA ILE A 45 -0.36 -8.15 2.33
C ILE A 45 0.14 -7.97 0.90
N LYS A 46 1.16 -8.73 0.50
CA LYS A 46 1.71 -8.73 -0.87
C LYS A 46 0.66 -9.17 -1.89
N THR A 47 -0.06 -10.25 -1.61
CA THR A 47 -1.10 -10.79 -2.51
C THR A 47 -2.29 -9.84 -2.61
N ALA A 48 -2.79 -9.33 -1.49
CA ALA A 48 -3.90 -8.39 -1.47
C ALA A 48 -3.55 -7.07 -2.19
N ARG A 49 -2.35 -6.52 -1.97
CA ARG A 49 -1.87 -5.33 -2.70
C ARG A 49 -1.80 -5.58 -4.21
N LYS A 50 -1.27 -6.74 -4.64
CA LYS A 50 -1.25 -7.10 -6.07
C LYS A 50 -2.66 -7.22 -6.64
N ALA A 51 -3.55 -7.94 -5.95
CA ALA A 51 -4.93 -8.10 -6.39
C ALA A 51 -5.64 -6.74 -6.55
N ALA A 52 -5.44 -5.81 -5.61
CA ALA A 52 -5.98 -4.46 -5.70
C ALA A 52 -5.40 -3.64 -6.86
N GLY A 53 -4.18 -3.96 -7.32
CA GLY A 53 -3.60 -3.34 -8.52
C GLY A 53 -4.11 -3.92 -9.84
N TRP A 54 -4.70 -5.12 -9.84
CA TRP A 54 -5.17 -5.82 -11.05
C TRP A 54 -6.70 -5.89 -11.16
N ASN A 55 -7.43 -5.71 -10.07
CA ASN A 55 -8.88 -5.79 -10.03
C ASN A 55 -9.47 -4.50 -9.41
N PRO A 56 -10.06 -3.62 -10.23
CA PRO A 56 -10.67 -2.38 -9.77
C PRO A 56 -11.83 -2.56 -8.80
N ASP A 57 -12.63 -3.62 -8.93
CA ASP A 57 -13.75 -3.90 -8.00
C ASP A 57 -13.22 -4.28 -6.61
N PHE A 58 -12.14 -5.08 -6.58
CA PHE A 58 -11.48 -5.42 -5.33
C PHE A 58 -10.79 -4.20 -4.71
N LEU A 59 -10.23 -3.30 -5.52
CA LEU A 59 -9.70 -2.01 -5.03
C LEU A 59 -10.80 -1.14 -4.43
N ALA A 60 -11.94 -1.03 -5.12
CA ALA A 60 -13.09 -0.25 -4.67
C ALA A 60 -13.62 -0.78 -3.34
N ALA A 61 -13.73 -2.10 -3.19
CA ALA A 61 -14.14 -2.74 -1.93
C ALA A 61 -13.15 -2.49 -0.76
N LEU A 62 -11.90 -2.16 -1.05
CA LEU A 62 -10.90 -1.84 -0.02
C LEU A 62 -10.90 -0.37 0.41
N ILE A 63 -11.17 0.56 -0.52
CA ILE A 63 -10.98 2.01 -0.29
C ILE A 63 -12.30 2.73 -0.02
N LEU A 64 -13.41 2.22 -0.56
CA LEU A 64 -14.71 2.85 -0.35
C LEU A 64 -15.33 2.40 0.99
N PRO A 65 -16.03 3.30 1.70
CA PRO A 65 -16.78 2.92 2.89
C PRO A 65 -17.89 1.91 2.51
N PRO A 66 -18.27 1.00 3.43
CA PRO A 66 -19.43 0.14 3.22
C PRO A 66 -20.67 1.01 3.00
N ARG A 67 -21.45 0.68 1.97
CA ARG A 67 -22.74 1.32 1.71
C ARG A 67 -23.76 0.91 2.75
#